data_AF-A0AAD9MS25-F1
#
_entry.id   AF-A0AAD9MS25-F1
#
_cell.length_a   1.000
_cell.length_b   1.000
_cell.length_c   1.000
_cell.angle_alpha   90.00
_cell.angle_beta   90.00
_cell.angle_gamma   90.00
#
_symmetry.space_group_name_H-M   'P 1'
#
loop_
_entity.id
_entity.type
_entity.pdbx_description
1 polymer ?
#
loop_
_entity_poly.entity_id
_entity_poly.type
_entity_poly.pdbx_seq_one_letter_code
_entity_poly.pdbx_strand_id
1 'polypeptide(L)'
;MDILVKKVLEHQRFEDEIHRRREEELQDLSEVGNEAPPVFNKHHYSAKGNVIITEAAREIMERNEKSFGHSDSPHNLSPGELLVMRGVVDVLRLIHKGVEYVKDALSHVVTVELYQPHAYVAEKDHEHALSCYYIVYGQAEVTYDATACGACAVQVFEPNIVYTNSSGEYLGLVSPDGPEHDMTPPATIYTRSSCLLVRIDRRDFHRHVVRIRQELENDKWLFLNSENGPLSYLSVEEKEKLVPAFTKVYYRPNKVLTRQGQISDLLYIIVSGHCRCIRTFTCKDAHVTNYDGISGEIVGSECLGDEAAYHSTVYTVAFTTCFKFHRADLEALSRENLRQLRECYLVKFPDEELLRNQGYRTTAWRRYRQHQVMLVKGKDRVMAPLHLPRDVRWGTAIPGEIDSKLFITFLAGDERAERGLKSYYRLNRSISAYPARGKHPVYETQRQQAKSAPCRYQKTNLRQRSMTSSTSTKMASQTSSEFEVSNEDEQEEVVRDRATYSSLGARHIVRQATEVAEVKSRRRGSNVKSNQSLEEQSLYSTIVAANKSSKSHCAFGRYRLEILRKRLERVRQTRRSLEEERRRRTQEKEFKMALRRPQLQNQSSS
;
A
#
# COMPACT_ATOMS: atom_id res chain seq x y z
N MET A 1 -16.58 -59.37 -36.88
CA MET A 1 -15.59 -59.52 -35.78
C MET A 1 -14.19 -59.16 -36.29
N ASP A 2 -13.69 -59.81 -37.35
CA ASP A 2 -12.29 -59.68 -37.80
C ASP A 2 -11.85 -58.26 -38.18
N ILE A 3 -12.73 -57.44 -38.77
CA ILE A 3 -12.42 -56.04 -39.10
C ILE A 3 -12.23 -55.19 -37.85
N LEU A 4 -12.98 -55.48 -36.78
CA LEU A 4 -12.94 -54.73 -35.52
C LEU A 4 -11.70 -55.12 -34.71
N VAL A 5 -11.37 -56.41 -34.67
CA VAL A 5 -10.12 -56.90 -34.05
C VAL A 5 -8.90 -56.33 -34.77
N LYS A 6 -8.92 -56.28 -36.12
CA LYS A 6 -7.83 -55.69 -36.90
C LYS A 6 -7.62 -54.20 -36.58
N LYS A 7 -8.71 -53.41 -36.48
CA LYS A 7 -8.62 -51.98 -36.10
C LYS A 7 -8.10 -51.76 -34.68
N VAL A 8 -8.49 -52.62 -33.74
CA VAL A 8 -8.00 -52.55 -32.35
C VAL A 8 -6.50 -52.86 -32.30
N LEU A 9 -6.05 -53.87 -33.03
CA LEU A 9 -4.62 -54.23 -33.10
C LEU A 9 -3.78 -53.17 -33.84
N GLU A 10 -4.33 -52.53 -34.88
CA GLU A 10 -3.68 -51.42 -35.58
C GLU A 10 -3.54 -50.20 -34.66
N HIS A 11 -4.58 -49.87 -33.88
CA HIS A 11 -4.51 -48.79 -32.91
C HIS A 11 -3.52 -49.09 -31.78
N GLN A 12 -3.48 -50.33 -31.29
CA GLN A 12 -2.54 -50.74 -30.25
C GLN A 12 -1.08 -50.67 -30.74
N ARG A 13 -0.80 -51.11 -31.97
CA ARG A 13 0.53 -50.97 -32.59
C ARG A 13 0.94 -49.51 -32.78
N PHE A 14 -0.02 -48.65 -33.09
CA PHE A 14 0.23 -47.21 -33.21
C PHE A 14 0.59 -46.57 -31.87
N GLU A 15 -0.15 -46.92 -30.80
CA GLU A 15 0.16 -46.49 -29.43
C GLU A 15 1.55 -46.99 -28.98
N ASP A 16 1.85 -48.27 -29.23
CA ASP A 16 3.13 -48.89 -28.88
C ASP A 16 4.31 -48.21 -29.63
N GLU A 17 4.12 -47.85 -30.90
CA GLU A 17 5.13 -47.16 -31.71
C GLU A 17 5.36 -45.70 -31.23
N ILE A 18 4.30 -44.99 -30.83
CA ILE A 18 4.43 -43.67 -30.20
C ILE A 18 5.19 -43.78 -28.87
N HIS A 19 4.87 -44.78 -28.05
CA HIS A 19 5.56 -45.02 -26.80
C HIS A 19 7.05 -45.34 -27.01
N ARG A 20 7.38 -46.18 -28.00
CA ARG A 20 8.78 -46.49 -28.33
C ARG A 20 9.55 -45.26 -28.78
N ARG A 21 8.97 -44.41 -29.65
CA ARG A 21 9.62 -43.16 -30.08
C ARG A 21 9.88 -42.20 -28.93
N ARG A 22 8.93 -42.08 -27.99
CA ARG A 22 9.13 -41.26 -26.79
C ARG A 22 10.25 -41.78 -25.89
N GLU A 23 10.39 -43.11 -25.79
CA GLU A 23 11.49 -43.73 -25.03
C GLU A 23 12.85 -43.53 -25.72
N GLU A 24 12.90 -43.64 -27.05
CA GLU A 24 14.10 -43.33 -27.86
C GLU A 24 14.51 -41.85 -27.71
N GLU A 25 13.56 -40.92 -27.83
CA GLU A 25 13.80 -39.47 -27.62
C GLU A 25 14.24 -39.15 -26.18
N LEU A 26 13.69 -39.84 -25.17
CA LEU A 26 14.12 -39.70 -23.77
C LEU A 26 15.54 -40.23 -23.54
N GLN A 27 15.96 -41.28 -24.26
CA GLN A 27 17.33 -41.77 -24.21
C GLN A 27 18.29 -40.77 -24.86
N ASP A 28 17.96 -40.23 -26.03
CA ASP A 28 18.77 -39.21 -26.71
C ASP A 28 18.90 -37.92 -25.88
N LEU A 29 17.84 -37.49 -25.18
CA LEU A 29 17.86 -36.32 -24.30
C LEU A 29 18.66 -36.56 -23.01
N SER A 30 18.81 -37.81 -22.56
CA SER A 30 19.58 -38.13 -21.36
C SER A 30 21.10 -37.97 -21.55
N GLU A 31 21.57 -38.00 -22.80
CA GLU A 31 22.99 -37.76 -23.14
C GLU A 31 23.33 -36.25 -23.19
N VAL A 32 22.32 -35.37 -23.33
CA VAL A 32 22.47 -33.91 -23.36
C VAL A 32 22.06 -33.31 -22.03
N GLY A 33 22.82 -33.61 -20.97
CA GLY A 33 22.84 -32.84 -19.71
C GLY A 33 21.50 -32.49 -19.06
N ASN A 34 20.84 -33.47 -18.40
CA ASN A 34 20.03 -33.41 -17.17
C ASN A 34 19.16 -32.18 -16.78
N GLU A 35 18.80 -31.26 -17.67
CA GLU A 35 17.61 -30.45 -17.49
C GLU A 35 16.46 -31.19 -18.15
N ALA A 36 15.75 -31.98 -17.35
CA ALA A 36 14.48 -32.57 -17.78
C ALA A 36 13.62 -31.46 -18.41
N PRO A 37 12.98 -31.73 -19.55
CA PRO A 37 12.15 -30.75 -20.23
C PRO A 37 11.20 -30.12 -19.22
N PRO A 38 11.18 -28.77 -19.05
CA PRO A 38 10.38 -28.14 -18.02
C PRO A 38 8.92 -28.57 -18.17
N VAL A 39 8.45 -29.40 -17.22
CA VAL A 39 7.08 -29.91 -17.24
C VAL A 39 6.15 -28.72 -17.06
N PHE A 40 5.42 -28.36 -18.12
CA PHE A 40 4.44 -27.29 -18.10
C PHE A 40 3.29 -27.68 -17.16
N ASN A 41 3.38 -27.25 -15.92
CA ASN A 41 2.28 -27.40 -14.99
C ASN A 41 1.24 -26.32 -15.30
N LYS A 42 0.26 -26.70 -16.13
CA LYS A 42 -0.90 -25.88 -16.52
C LYS A 42 -1.58 -25.18 -15.34
N HIS A 43 -1.55 -25.78 -14.15
CA HIS A 43 -2.13 -25.19 -12.94
C HIS A 43 -1.39 -23.96 -12.41
N HIS A 44 -0.11 -23.75 -12.75
CA HIS A 44 0.63 -22.55 -12.34
C HIS A 44 0.22 -21.29 -13.11
N TYR A 45 -0.37 -21.45 -14.30
CA TYR A 45 -0.72 -20.34 -15.19
C TYR A 45 -2.20 -19.94 -15.14
N SER A 46 -3.01 -20.61 -14.32
CA SER A 46 -4.39 -20.19 -14.07
C SER A 46 -4.41 -19.04 -13.04
N ALA A 47 -4.83 -17.86 -13.47
CA ALA A 47 -5.03 -16.74 -12.56
C ALA A 47 -6.25 -16.99 -11.66
N LYS A 48 -6.04 -16.98 -10.34
CA LYS A 48 -7.12 -17.03 -9.36
C LYS A 48 -7.77 -15.64 -9.24
N GLY A 49 -8.63 -15.27 -10.18
CA GLY A 49 -9.44 -14.06 -10.11
C GLY A 49 -10.24 -13.80 -11.38
N ASN A 50 -11.50 -13.38 -11.22
CA ASN A 50 -12.31 -12.91 -12.35
C ASN A 50 -11.91 -11.47 -12.68
N VAL A 51 -11.61 -11.19 -13.95
CA VAL A 51 -11.42 -9.82 -14.44
C VAL A 51 -12.79 -9.13 -14.51
N ILE A 52 -12.90 -7.94 -13.91
CA ILE A 52 -14.08 -7.09 -14.02
C ILE A 52 -13.72 -5.93 -14.94
N ILE A 53 -14.24 -5.96 -16.17
CA ILE A 53 -14.09 -4.87 -17.14
C ILE A 53 -15.31 -3.96 -17.01
N THR A 54 -15.11 -2.77 -16.42
CA THR A 54 -16.15 -1.74 -16.35
C THR A 54 -16.31 -1.04 -17.70
N GLU A 55 -17.41 -0.32 -17.91
CA GLU A 55 -17.62 0.44 -19.14
C GLU A 55 -16.50 1.48 -19.37
N ALA A 56 -16.14 2.22 -18.31
CA ALA A 56 -15.04 3.18 -18.37
C ALA A 56 -13.69 2.53 -18.69
N ALA A 57 -13.42 1.31 -18.18
CA ALA A 57 -12.22 0.58 -18.55
C ALA A 57 -12.26 0.13 -20.02
N ARG A 58 -13.42 -0.32 -20.51
CA ARG A 58 -13.62 -0.68 -21.92
C ARG A 58 -13.36 0.51 -22.85
N GLU A 59 -13.88 1.70 -22.54
CA GLU A 59 -13.63 2.92 -23.33
C GLU A 59 -12.14 3.27 -23.40
N ILE A 60 -11.39 3.07 -22.31
CA ILE A 60 -9.93 3.25 -22.29
C ILE A 60 -9.24 2.18 -23.15
N MET A 61 -9.64 0.92 -23.03
CA MET A 61 -9.10 -0.20 -23.81
C MET A 61 -9.35 -0.03 -25.32
N GLU A 62 -10.53 0.42 -25.74
CA GLU A 62 -10.85 0.70 -27.15
C GLU A 62 -10.03 1.88 -27.70
N ARG A 63 -9.76 2.89 -26.87
CA ARG A 63 -8.88 4.01 -27.25
C ARG A 63 -7.43 3.56 -27.34
N ASN A 64 -6.96 2.71 -26.44
CA ASN A 64 -5.64 2.10 -26.54
C ASN A 64 -5.54 1.33 -27.87
N GLU A 65 -6.59 0.60 -28.27
CA GLU A 65 -6.62 -0.12 -29.56
C GLU A 65 -6.44 0.82 -30.76
N LYS A 66 -7.18 1.92 -30.79
CA LYS A 66 -7.09 2.92 -31.86
C LYS A 66 -5.75 3.66 -31.90
N SER A 67 -5.01 3.63 -30.81
CA SER A 67 -3.71 4.30 -30.68
C SER A 67 -2.56 3.44 -31.21
N PHE A 68 -2.79 2.14 -31.46
CA PHE A 68 -1.77 1.25 -32.01
C PHE A 68 -1.31 1.73 -33.39
N GLY A 69 0.01 1.68 -33.62
CA GLY A 69 0.62 2.02 -34.91
C GLY A 69 0.88 3.51 -35.16
N HIS A 70 0.40 4.42 -34.31
CA HIS A 70 0.69 5.86 -34.45
C HIS A 70 1.94 6.19 -33.61
N SER A 71 3.10 6.27 -34.25
CA SER A 71 4.41 6.38 -33.60
C SER A 71 4.65 7.67 -32.80
N ASP A 72 3.86 8.72 -33.02
CA ASP A 72 4.33 10.07 -32.74
C ASP A 72 3.89 10.65 -31.40
N SER A 73 2.95 10.02 -30.68
CA SER A 73 2.70 10.40 -29.28
C SER A 73 1.95 9.29 -28.53
N PRO A 74 2.59 8.59 -27.57
CA PRO A 74 1.85 7.70 -26.69
C PRO A 74 0.83 8.52 -25.91
N HIS A 75 -0.45 8.15 -26.03
CA HIS A 75 -1.50 8.77 -25.23
C HIS A 75 -1.22 8.50 -23.74
N ASN A 76 -0.83 9.55 -23.03
CA ASN A 76 -0.64 9.48 -21.59
C ASN A 76 -2.01 9.45 -20.90
N LEU A 77 -2.33 8.29 -20.33
CA LEU A 77 -3.49 8.14 -19.45
C LEU A 77 -3.34 9.07 -18.25
N SER A 78 -4.43 9.74 -17.91
CA SER A 78 -4.52 10.54 -16.69
C SER A 78 -4.45 9.65 -15.44
N PRO A 79 -4.09 10.20 -14.27
CA PRO A 79 -4.08 9.42 -13.01
C PRO A 79 -5.43 8.77 -12.67
N GLY A 80 -6.55 9.40 -13.08
CA GLY A 80 -7.89 8.84 -12.93
C GLY A 80 -8.13 7.62 -13.82
N GLU A 81 -7.67 7.66 -15.06
CA GLU A 81 -7.77 6.54 -16.00
C GLU A 81 -6.89 5.36 -15.59
N LEU A 82 -5.67 5.62 -15.12
CA LEU A 82 -4.81 4.60 -14.53
C LEU A 82 -5.51 3.89 -13.37
N LEU A 83 -6.21 4.63 -12.51
CA LEU A 83 -6.98 4.06 -11.39
C LEU A 83 -8.13 3.17 -11.88
N VAL A 84 -8.85 3.57 -12.94
CA VAL A 84 -9.89 2.77 -13.58
C VAL A 84 -9.30 1.46 -14.13
N MET A 85 -8.16 1.54 -14.81
CA MET A 85 -7.48 0.38 -15.40
C MET A 85 -6.88 -0.58 -14.37
N ARG A 86 -6.58 -0.13 -13.14
CA ARG A 86 -6.04 -1.02 -12.10
C ARG A 86 -6.94 -2.21 -11.79
N GLY A 87 -8.26 -2.08 -11.91
CA GLY A 87 -9.18 -3.20 -11.71
C GLY A 87 -8.98 -4.36 -12.70
N VAL A 88 -8.60 -4.05 -13.93
CA VAL A 88 -8.28 -5.03 -14.98
C VAL A 88 -6.85 -5.56 -14.78
N VAL A 89 -5.90 -4.65 -14.59
CA VAL A 89 -4.46 -4.97 -14.54
C VAL A 89 -4.06 -5.74 -13.29
N ASP A 90 -4.69 -5.52 -12.13
CA ASP A 90 -4.37 -6.25 -10.87
C ASP A 90 -4.67 -7.76 -10.93
N VAL A 91 -5.41 -8.22 -11.94
CA VAL A 91 -5.65 -9.65 -12.22
C VAL A 91 -4.52 -10.25 -13.06
N LEU A 92 -3.77 -9.41 -13.81
CA LEU A 92 -2.67 -9.81 -14.69
C LEU A 92 -1.36 -10.13 -13.93
N ARG A 93 -1.48 -10.84 -12.80
CA ARG A 93 -0.42 -11.00 -11.80
C ARG A 93 0.82 -11.73 -12.28
N LEU A 94 0.67 -12.64 -13.25
CA LEU A 94 1.79 -13.40 -13.79
C LEU A 94 2.74 -12.49 -14.59
N ILE A 95 2.20 -11.45 -15.22
CA ILE A 95 2.98 -10.46 -15.96
C ILE A 95 3.61 -9.47 -14.98
N HIS A 96 2.78 -8.80 -14.18
CA HIS A 96 3.29 -7.67 -13.38
C HIS A 96 4.03 -8.09 -12.10
N LYS A 97 3.88 -9.33 -11.60
CA LYS A 97 4.58 -9.87 -10.41
C LYS A 97 4.52 -8.97 -9.16
N GLY A 98 3.46 -8.18 -9.02
CA GLY A 98 3.30 -7.16 -7.96
C GLY A 98 4.02 -5.82 -8.17
N VAL A 99 4.73 -5.64 -9.28
CA VAL A 99 5.52 -4.44 -9.58
C VAL A 99 4.63 -3.34 -10.17
N GLU A 100 4.65 -2.15 -9.55
CA GLU A 100 3.71 -1.07 -9.87
C GLU A 100 3.94 -0.42 -11.23
N TYR A 101 5.19 -0.16 -11.64
CA TYR A 101 5.45 0.45 -12.94
C TYR A 101 5.05 -0.46 -14.12
N VAL A 102 5.10 -1.78 -13.91
CA VAL A 102 4.63 -2.75 -14.91
C VAL A 102 3.11 -2.71 -15.03
N LYS A 103 2.39 -2.46 -13.92
CA LYS A 103 0.94 -2.23 -13.96
C LYS A 103 0.58 -0.95 -14.71
N ASP A 104 1.37 0.10 -14.53
CA ASP A 104 1.18 1.35 -15.29
C ASP A 104 1.43 1.09 -16.79
N ALA A 105 2.51 0.38 -17.15
CA ALA A 105 2.76 -0.03 -18.53
C ALA A 105 1.59 -0.83 -19.12
N LEU A 106 1.10 -1.85 -18.40
CA LEU A 106 -0.05 -2.65 -18.81
C LEU A 106 -1.31 -1.80 -19.03
N SER A 107 -1.52 -0.77 -18.22
CA SER A 107 -2.71 0.09 -18.34
C SER A 107 -2.78 0.80 -19.70
N HIS A 108 -1.63 1.07 -20.34
CA HIS A 108 -1.55 1.71 -21.67
C HIS A 108 -1.75 0.75 -22.84
N VAL A 109 -1.51 -0.55 -22.66
CA VAL A 109 -1.42 -1.52 -23.79
C VAL A 109 -2.51 -2.57 -23.77
N VAL A 110 -3.18 -2.74 -22.63
CA VAL A 110 -4.27 -3.70 -22.48
C VAL A 110 -5.46 -3.27 -23.33
N THR A 111 -5.94 -4.21 -24.15
CA THR A 111 -7.12 -4.08 -25.01
C THR A 111 -8.06 -5.27 -24.85
N VAL A 112 -9.28 -5.15 -25.38
CA VAL A 112 -10.32 -6.18 -25.24
C VAL A 112 -10.84 -6.59 -26.60
N GLU A 113 -10.99 -7.89 -26.81
CA GLU A 113 -11.47 -8.45 -28.06
C GLU A 113 -12.55 -9.49 -27.81
N LEU A 114 -13.61 -9.45 -28.61
CA LEU A 114 -14.72 -10.39 -28.55
C LEU A 114 -14.73 -11.25 -29.81
N TYR A 115 -14.63 -12.55 -29.62
CA TYR A 115 -14.66 -13.53 -30.69
C TYR A 115 -15.92 -14.40 -30.60
N GLN A 116 -16.50 -14.67 -31.76
CA GLN A 116 -17.60 -15.64 -31.89
C GLN A 116 -17.06 -17.07 -31.74
N PRO A 117 -17.92 -18.06 -31.44
CA PRO A 117 -17.54 -19.47 -31.50
C PRO A 117 -17.00 -19.85 -32.88
N HIS A 118 -16.05 -20.77 -32.92
CA HIS A 118 -15.47 -21.35 -34.14
C HIS A 118 -14.71 -20.34 -35.02
N ALA A 119 -14.14 -19.30 -34.42
CA ALA A 119 -13.37 -18.27 -35.10
C ALA A 119 -11.86 -18.44 -34.82
N TYR A 120 -11.04 -18.10 -35.81
CA TYR A 120 -9.61 -17.93 -35.60
C TYR A 120 -9.33 -16.49 -35.14
N VAL A 121 -8.47 -16.35 -34.14
CA VAL A 121 -7.90 -15.05 -33.77
C VAL A 121 -6.87 -14.69 -34.84
N ALA A 122 -7.04 -13.54 -35.48
CA ALA A 122 -6.14 -13.05 -36.50
C ALA A 122 -5.07 -12.14 -35.88
N GLU A 123 -3.87 -12.18 -36.46
CA GLU A 123 -2.83 -11.19 -36.20
C GLU A 123 -3.28 -9.82 -36.70
N LYS A 124 -2.90 -8.76 -35.98
CA LYS A 124 -3.12 -7.38 -36.44
C LYS A 124 -2.03 -7.00 -37.45
N ASP A 125 -2.33 -6.07 -38.36
CA ASP A 125 -1.42 -5.67 -39.45
C ASP A 125 -0.03 -5.18 -39.00
N HIS A 126 0.10 -4.72 -37.75
CA HIS A 126 1.35 -4.21 -37.16
C HIS A 126 2.11 -5.25 -36.34
N GLU A 127 1.56 -6.45 -36.17
CA GLU A 127 2.15 -7.55 -35.42
C GLU A 127 2.99 -8.43 -36.34
N HIS A 128 4.05 -9.02 -35.78
CA HIS A 128 4.85 -10.05 -36.46
C HIS A 128 4.49 -11.48 -36.05
N ALA A 129 3.68 -11.59 -34.98
CA ALA A 129 3.17 -12.83 -34.41
C ALA A 129 2.01 -12.49 -33.47
N LEU A 130 1.19 -13.48 -33.11
CA LEU A 130 0.11 -13.29 -32.15
C LEU A 130 0.56 -12.70 -30.80
N SER A 131 -0.23 -11.75 -30.32
CA SER A 131 -0.08 -11.11 -29.01
C SER A 131 -0.15 -12.06 -27.81
N CYS A 132 0.05 -11.49 -26.62
CA CYS A 132 -0.30 -12.15 -25.36
C CYS A 132 -1.81 -11.98 -25.11
N TYR A 133 -2.50 -13.06 -24.76
CA TYR A 133 -3.92 -13.05 -24.47
C TYR A 133 -4.23 -13.62 -23.08
N TYR A 134 -5.24 -13.08 -22.43
CA TYR A 134 -5.82 -13.63 -21.21
C TYR A 134 -7.30 -13.91 -21.43
N ILE A 135 -7.73 -15.16 -21.20
CA ILE A 135 -9.12 -15.59 -21.46
C ILE A 135 -10.00 -15.14 -20.29
N VAL A 136 -10.82 -14.11 -20.48
CA VAL A 136 -11.76 -13.64 -19.44
C VAL A 136 -12.92 -14.62 -19.30
N TYR A 137 -13.51 -15.01 -20.43
CA TYR A 137 -14.47 -16.11 -20.49
C TYR A 137 -14.38 -16.84 -21.84
N GLY A 138 -14.88 -18.06 -21.88
CA GLY A 138 -14.88 -18.92 -23.06
C GLY A 138 -13.82 -20.01 -23.02
N GLN A 139 -13.64 -20.67 -24.15
CA GLN A 139 -12.68 -21.75 -24.37
C GLN A 139 -12.02 -21.59 -25.74
N ALA A 140 -10.71 -21.76 -25.79
CA ALA A 140 -9.92 -21.66 -27.01
C ALA A 140 -8.93 -22.83 -27.11
N GLU A 141 -8.71 -23.30 -28.32
CA GLU A 141 -7.68 -24.26 -28.67
C GLU A 141 -6.49 -23.51 -29.26
N VAL A 142 -5.29 -23.85 -28.79
CA VAL A 142 -4.07 -23.12 -29.13
C VAL A 142 -2.99 -24.09 -29.57
N THR A 143 -2.29 -23.75 -30.64
CA THR A 143 -1.07 -24.44 -31.04
C THR A 143 0.12 -23.51 -30.89
N TYR A 144 1.30 -24.09 -30.72
CA TYR A 144 2.57 -23.39 -30.70
C TYR A 144 3.48 -24.02 -31.76
N ASP A 145 4.22 -23.18 -32.48
CA ASP A 145 5.20 -23.62 -33.46
C ASP A 145 6.59 -23.63 -32.81
N ALA A 146 7.25 -24.79 -32.85
CA ALA A 146 8.59 -24.96 -32.29
C ALA A 146 9.65 -24.18 -33.10
N THR A 147 9.40 -23.96 -34.40
CA THR A 147 10.38 -23.37 -35.32
C THR A 147 10.36 -21.85 -35.34
N ALA A 148 9.24 -21.23 -34.97
CA ALA A 148 9.12 -19.76 -34.91
C ALA A 148 9.93 -19.14 -33.76
N CYS A 149 10.40 -19.93 -32.79
CA CYS A 149 11.13 -19.46 -31.62
C CYS A 149 12.66 -19.45 -31.83
N GLY A 150 13.14 -18.54 -32.68
CA GLY A 150 14.58 -18.32 -32.87
C GLY A 150 15.32 -17.74 -31.65
N ALA A 151 14.65 -17.35 -30.56
CA ALA A 151 15.30 -16.69 -29.42
C ALA A 151 14.56 -16.72 -28.05
N CYS A 152 13.34 -17.26 -27.91
CA CYS A 152 12.65 -17.25 -26.62
C CYS A 152 13.20 -18.35 -25.69
N ALA A 153 13.65 -17.96 -24.49
CA ALA A 153 14.35 -18.83 -23.55
C ALA A 153 13.46 -19.90 -22.86
N VAL A 154 12.13 -19.79 -22.95
CA VAL A 154 11.19 -20.72 -22.30
C VAL A 154 10.39 -21.44 -23.36
N GLN A 155 10.92 -22.58 -23.82
CA GLN A 155 10.26 -23.43 -24.81
C GLN A 155 9.02 -24.09 -24.19
N VAL A 156 7.86 -23.88 -24.83
CA VAL A 156 6.68 -24.73 -24.63
C VAL A 156 6.74 -25.87 -25.65
N PHE A 157 6.50 -27.10 -25.17
CA PHE A 157 6.79 -28.38 -25.82
C PHE A 157 5.89 -28.80 -26.98
N GLU A 158 6.48 -29.68 -27.80
CA GLU A 158 5.96 -30.47 -28.93
C GLU A 158 5.14 -29.68 -29.97
N PRO A 159 5.73 -29.36 -31.14
CA PRO A 159 4.98 -28.73 -32.22
C PRO A 159 3.77 -29.59 -32.59
N ASN A 160 2.64 -28.95 -32.92
CA ASN A 160 1.37 -29.57 -33.31
C ASN A 160 0.51 -30.18 -32.18
N ILE A 161 0.86 -30.02 -30.90
CA ILE A 161 -0.10 -30.29 -29.83
C ILE A 161 -1.15 -29.18 -29.77
N VAL A 162 -2.43 -29.58 -29.79
CA VAL A 162 -3.57 -28.68 -29.59
C VAL A 162 -3.89 -28.59 -28.11
N TYR A 163 -3.59 -27.44 -27.50
CA TYR A 163 -3.86 -27.17 -26.10
C TYR A 163 -5.25 -26.55 -25.95
N THR A 164 -6.17 -27.23 -25.27
CA THR A 164 -7.45 -26.63 -24.88
C THR A 164 -7.26 -25.76 -23.64
N ASN A 165 -7.54 -24.47 -23.78
CA ASN A 165 -7.48 -23.48 -22.72
C ASN A 165 -8.88 -22.94 -22.38
N SER A 166 -9.06 -22.52 -21.13
CA SER A 166 -10.32 -22.09 -20.55
C SER A 166 -10.16 -20.75 -19.81
N SER A 167 -11.26 -20.26 -19.26
CA SER A 167 -11.30 -18.97 -18.57
C SER A 167 -10.28 -18.89 -17.44
N GLY A 168 -9.54 -17.79 -17.37
CA GLY A 168 -8.49 -17.52 -16.38
C GLY A 168 -7.08 -17.91 -16.80
N GLU A 169 -6.88 -18.45 -18.00
CA GLU A 169 -5.58 -18.87 -18.52
C GLU A 169 -4.95 -17.81 -19.46
N TYR A 170 -3.63 -17.79 -19.51
CA TYR A 170 -2.84 -16.94 -20.41
C TYR A 170 -2.41 -17.74 -21.63
N LEU A 171 -2.43 -17.08 -22.80
CA LEU A 171 -1.96 -17.59 -24.08
C LEU A 171 -0.82 -16.69 -24.55
N GLY A 172 0.41 -17.21 -24.51
CA GLY A 172 1.59 -16.36 -24.50
C GLY A 172 1.69 -15.56 -23.19
N LEU A 173 2.90 -15.22 -22.80
CA LEU A 173 3.15 -14.40 -21.62
C LEU A 173 4.27 -13.42 -21.95
N VAL A 174 4.06 -12.15 -21.59
CA VAL A 174 5.08 -11.12 -21.70
C VAL A 174 5.80 -10.94 -20.37
N SER A 175 7.10 -10.69 -20.41
CA SER A 175 7.94 -10.44 -19.25
C SER A 175 8.36 -8.97 -19.19
N PRO A 176 8.27 -8.28 -18.05
CA PRO A 176 8.78 -6.92 -17.95
C PRO A 176 10.31 -6.85 -18.07
N ASP A 177 11.01 -7.99 -18.01
CA ASP A 177 12.47 -8.04 -18.03
C ASP A 177 13.01 -7.82 -19.45
N GLY A 178 12.25 -8.18 -20.48
CA GLY A 178 12.55 -7.91 -21.90
C GLY A 178 11.89 -8.93 -22.84
N PRO A 179 11.86 -8.66 -24.16
CA PRO A 179 11.29 -9.57 -25.17
C PRO A 179 11.92 -10.97 -25.19
N GLU A 180 13.20 -11.08 -24.84
CA GLU A 180 13.95 -12.33 -24.74
C GLU A 180 13.44 -13.26 -23.62
N HIS A 181 12.78 -12.68 -22.62
CA HIS A 181 12.20 -13.38 -21.48
C HIS A 181 10.70 -13.67 -21.66
N ASP A 182 10.12 -13.29 -22.79
CA ASP A 182 8.74 -13.62 -23.12
C ASP A 182 8.57 -15.13 -23.36
N MET A 183 7.39 -15.64 -23.01
CA MET A 183 6.96 -16.95 -23.50
C MET A 183 6.57 -16.86 -24.98
N THR A 184 6.83 -17.95 -25.71
CA THR A 184 6.48 -18.15 -27.11
C THR A 184 5.05 -17.68 -27.42
N PRO A 185 4.85 -16.86 -28.47
CA PRO A 185 3.51 -16.50 -28.92
C PRO A 185 2.76 -17.74 -29.41
N PRO A 186 1.43 -17.80 -29.20
CA PRO A 186 0.58 -18.76 -29.88
C PRO A 186 0.83 -18.73 -31.40
N ALA A 187 0.91 -19.88 -32.05
CA ALA A 187 0.95 -19.95 -33.50
C ALA A 187 -0.46 -19.82 -34.09
N THR A 188 -1.44 -20.48 -33.48
CA THR A 188 -2.85 -20.29 -33.82
C THR A 188 -3.71 -20.30 -32.56
N ILE A 189 -4.80 -19.54 -32.57
CA ILE A 189 -5.82 -19.58 -31.54
C ILE A 189 -7.18 -19.77 -32.23
N TYR A 190 -7.86 -20.86 -31.90
CA TYR A 190 -9.18 -21.22 -32.41
C TYR A 190 -10.20 -21.21 -31.27
N THR A 191 -11.26 -20.41 -31.37
CA THR A 191 -12.27 -20.32 -30.31
C THR A 191 -13.28 -21.48 -30.41
N ARG A 192 -13.48 -22.23 -29.33
CA ARG A 192 -14.51 -23.29 -29.27
C ARG A 192 -15.89 -22.76 -28.89
N SER A 193 -15.91 -21.68 -28.13
CA SER A 193 -17.11 -20.96 -27.69
C SER A 193 -16.89 -19.47 -27.87
N SER A 194 -17.90 -18.65 -27.57
CA SER A 194 -17.70 -17.20 -27.58
C SER A 194 -16.66 -16.84 -26.50
N CYS A 195 -15.63 -16.11 -26.92
CA CYS A 195 -14.49 -15.77 -26.09
C CYS A 195 -14.37 -14.27 -25.94
N LEU A 196 -14.20 -13.81 -24.71
CA LEU A 196 -13.72 -12.46 -24.42
C LEU A 196 -12.27 -12.56 -23.99
N LEU A 197 -11.39 -11.97 -24.78
CA LEU A 197 -9.96 -11.99 -24.57
C LEU A 197 -9.47 -10.61 -24.17
N VAL A 198 -8.60 -10.55 -23.17
CA VAL A 198 -7.78 -9.37 -22.91
C VAL A 198 -6.50 -9.54 -23.69
N ARG A 199 -6.26 -8.67 -24.67
CA ARG A 199 -5.07 -8.68 -25.55
C ARG A 199 -4.02 -7.70 -25.03
N ILE A 200 -2.76 -8.11 -25.07
CA ILE A 200 -1.59 -7.31 -24.71
C ILE A 200 -0.60 -7.40 -25.86
N ASP A 201 -0.46 -6.28 -26.58
CA ASP A 201 0.55 -6.15 -27.62
C ASP A 201 1.95 -6.22 -27.02
N ARG A 202 2.76 -7.16 -27.52
CA ARG A 202 4.08 -7.47 -26.95
C ARG A 202 5.05 -6.30 -27.14
N ARG A 203 5.15 -5.80 -28.37
CA ARG A 203 6.09 -4.74 -28.75
C ARG A 203 5.79 -3.47 -27.96
N ASP A 204 4.52 -3.13 -27.87
CA ASP A 204 4.05 -1.94 -27.17
C ASP A 204 4.21 -2.06 -25.67
N PHE A 205 3.93 -3.23 -25.10
CA PHE A 205 4.18 -3.50 -23.69
C PHE A 205 5.64 -3.21 -23.33
N HIS A 206 6.59 -3.79 -24.06
CA HIS A 206 8.02 -3.59 -23.81
C HIS A 206 8.43 -2.13 -24.00
N ARG A 207 7.93 -1.46 -25.04
CA ARG A 207 8.16 -0.02 -25.27
C ARG A 207 7.67 0.82 -24.08
N HIS A 208 6.48 0.54 -23.55
CA HIS A 208 5.93 1.24 -22.40
C HIS A 208 6.69 0.93 -21.11
N VAL A 209 7.14 -0.30 -20.90
CA VAL A 209 7.98 -0.67 -19.76
C VAL A 209 9.31 0.10 -19.78
N VAL A 210 10.00 0.14 -20.92
CA VAL A 210 11.26 0.88 -21.07
C VAL A 210 11.04 2.37 -20.82
N ARG A 211 10.01 2.96 -21.43
CA ARG A 211 9.68 4.38 -21.25
C ARG A 211 9.41 4.73 -19.79
N ILE A 212 8.55 3.98 -19.11
CA ILE A 212 8.20 4.26 -17.71
C ILE A 212 9.40 4.04 -16.79
N ARG A 213 10.25 3.04 -17.06
CA ARG A 213 11.52 2.85 -16.34
C ARG A 213 12.43 4.08 -16.48
N GLN A 214 12.60 4.59 -17.70
CA GLN A 214 13.38 5.81 -17.96
C GLN A 214 12.78 7.04 -17.26
N GLU A 215 11.45 7.21 -17.29
CA GLU A 215 10.77 8.29 -16.57
C GLU A 215 11.01 8.20 -15.06
N LEU A 216 10.92 7.00 -14.47
CA LEU A 216 11.22 6.77 -13.05
C LEU A 216 12.69 7.01 -12.71
N GLU A 217 13.60 6.69 -13.63
CA GLU A 217 15.03 6.96 -13.47
C GLU A 217 15.33 8.46 -13.54
N ASN A 218 14.74 9.16 -14.50
CA ASN A 218 14.81 10.62 -14.62
C ASN A 218 14.25 11.32 -13.38
N ASP A 219 13.15 10.83 -12.81
CA ASP A 219 12.59 11.32 -11.55
C ASP A 219 13.58 11.19 -10.38
N LYS A 220 14.31 10.07 -10.30
CA LYS A 220 15.34 9.85 -9.27
C LYS A 220 16.51 10.82 -9.46
N TRP A 221 16.95 11.00 -10.69
CA TRP A 221 18.01 11.95 -11.04
C TRP A 221 17.62 13.40 -10.71
N LEU A 222 16.41 13.81 -11.09
CA LEU A 222 15.87 15.13 -10.78
C LEU A 222 15.82 15.36 -9.26
N PHE A 223 15.42 14.34 -8.51
CA PHE A 223 15.41 14.40 -7.05
C PHE A 223 16.83 14.55 -6.47
N LEU A 224 17.78 13.73 -6.91
CA LEU A 224 19.18 13.77 -6.46
C LEU A 224 19.90 15.07 -6.83
N ASN A 225 19.51 15.70 -7.94
CA ASN A 225 20.08 16.96 -8.42
C ASN A 225 19.30 18.20 -7.94
N SER A 226 18.30 18.03 -7.07
CA SER A 226 17.63 19.16 -6.45
C SER A 226 18.62 19.93 -5.56
N GLU A 227 18.73 21.26 -5.75
CA GLU A 227 19.72 22.10 -5.07
C GLU A 227 19.64 22.00 -3.54
N ASN A 228 18.42 21.88 -3.02
CA ASN A 228 18.13 21.79 -1.59
C ASN A 228 17.80 20.36 -1.13
N GLY A 229 18.10 19.36 -1.95
CA GLY A 229 17.84 17.96 -1.62
C GLY A 229 18.78 17.45 -0.53
N PRO A 230 18.36 16.46 0.28
CA PRO A 230 19.18 15.96 1.37
C PRO A 230 20.48 15.26 0.93
N LEU A 231 20.58 14.92 -0.35
CA LEU A 231 21.71 14.25 -1.00
C LEU A 231 22.36 15.13 -2.08
N SER A 232 22.10 16.45 -2.07
CA SER A 232 22.56 17.35 -3.13
C SER A 232 24.08 17.48 -3.19
N TYR A 233 24.76 17.28 -2.05
CA TYR A 233 26.22 17.35 -1.90
C TYR A 233 26.98 16.13 -2.45
N LEU A 234 26.28 15.05 -2.82
CA LEU A 234 26.93 13.86 -3.38
C LEU A 234 27.50 14.14 -4.76
N SER A 235 28.65 13.53 -5.05
CA SER A 235 29.27 13.53 -6.37
C SER A 235 28.40 12.82 -7.41
N VAL A 236 28.62 13.09 -8.70
CA VAL A 236 27.87 12.43 -9.79
C VAL A 236 28.07 10.91 -9.75
N GLU A 237 29.30 10.44 -9.57
CA GLU A 237 29.64 9.01 -9.48
C GLU A 237 28.90 8.29 -8.34
N GLU A 238 28.75 8.94 -7.18
CA GLU A 238 28.00 8.37 -6.05
C GLU A 238 26.49 8.38 -6.31
N LYS A 239 25.98 9.42 -6.97
CA LYS A 239 24.58 9.47 -7.41
C LYS A 239 24.28 8.34 -8.39
N GLU A 240 25.15 8.08 -9.36
CA GLU A 240 25.02 6.97 -10.33
C GLU A 240 24.91 5.62 -9.61
N LYS A 241 25.71 5.39 -8.57
CA LYS A 241 25.63 4.17 -7.74
C LYS A 241 24.33 4.07 -6.94
N LEU A 242 23.80 5.20 -6.47
CA LEU A 242 22.57 5.20 -5.68
C LEU A 242 21.30 5.04 -6.52
N VAL A 243 21.21 5.66 -7.71
CA VAL A 243 20.00 5.63 -8.56
C VAL A 243 19.34 4.26 -8.71
N PRO A 244 20.06 3.14 -8.96
CA PRO A 244 19.42 1.83 -9.03
C PRO A 244 18.81 1.38 -7.69
N ALA A 245 19.40 1.77 -6.56
CA ALA A 245 18.91 1.42 -5.21
C ALA A 245 17.65 2.19 -4.78
N PHE A 246 17.38 3.35 -5.39
CA PHE A 246 16.17 4.12 -5.09
C PHE A 246 14.90 3.31 -5.42
N THR A 247 14.10 3.00 -4.40
CA THR A 247 12.76 2.46 -4.62
C THR A 247 11.72 3.53 -4.32
N LYS A 248 11.02 4.03 -5.33
CA LYS A 248 9.91 4.99 -5.16
C LYS A 248 8.69 4.25 -4.63
N VAL A 249 8.17 4.67 -3.47
CA VAL A 249 7.03 4.04 -2.81
C VAL A 249 5.95 5.07 -2.51
N TYR A 250 4.70 4.67 -2.73
CA TYR A 250 3.50 5.46 -2.44
C TYR A 250 2.77 4.88 -1.23
N TYR A 251 2.59 5.68 -0.19
CA TYR A 251 1.88 5.30 1.02
C TYR A 251 0.55 6.04 1.14
N ARG A 252 -0.50 5.28 1.47
CA ARG A 252 -1.80 5.86 1.88
C ARG A 252 -1.69 6.53 3.25
N PRO A 253 -2.63 7.41 3.63
CA PRO A 253 -2.72 7.93 5.00
C PRO A 253 -2.77 6.81 6.06
N ASN A 254 -2.27 7.12 7.25
CA ASN A 254 -2.19 6.25 8.43
C ASN A 254 -1.34 4.98 8.23
N LYS A 255 -0.35 5.02 7.33
CA LYS A 255 0.61 3.93 7.15
C LYS A 255 1.86 4.20 7.96
N VAL A 256 2.24 3.21 8.77
CA VAL A 256 3.43 3.25 9.60
C VAL A 256 4.66 2.95 8.73
N LEU A 257 5.60 3.90 8.67
CA LEU A 257 6.88 3.78 7.98
C LEU A 257 7.93 3.13 8.87
N THR A 258 8.03 3.60 10.12
CA THR A 258 8.93 3.08 11.15
C THR A 258 8.14 2.84 12.43
N ARG A 259 8.53 1.83 13.22
CA ARG A 259 8.00 1.60 14.57
C ARG A 259 9.11 1.77 15.57
N GLN A 260 8.84 2.51 16.65
CA GLN A 260 9.80 2.69 17.72
C GLN A 260 10.21 1.33 18.32
N GLY A 261 11.51 1.16 18.54
CA GLY A 261 12.13 -0.06 19.05
C GLY A 261 12.29 -1.16 18.00
N GLN A 262 11.73 -0.99 16.79
CA GLN A 262 11.96 -1.94 15.70
C GLN A 262 13.35 -1.72 15.13
N ILE A 263 14.10 -2.81 14.98
CA ILE A 263 15.35 -2.83 14.23
C ILE A 263 15.02 -2.98 12.75
N SER A 264 15.58 -2.10 11.92
CA SER A 264 15.38 -2.16 10.47
C SER A 264 16.46 -1.39 9.74
N ASP A 265 16.89 -1.95 8.62
CA ASP A 265 17.91 -1.39 7.73
C ASP A 265 17.32 -0.47 6.66
N LEU A 266 16.18 0.16 6.94
CA LEU A 266 15.43 0.91 5.94
C LEU A 266 15.50 2.40 6.22
N LEU A 267 15.87 3.15 5.19
CA LEU A 267 15.86 4.61 5.18
C LEU A 267 14.74 5.10 4.25
N TYR A 268 14.06 6.16 4.63
CA TYR A 268 13.02 6.79 3.80
C TYR A 268 13.34 8.27 3.61
N ILE A 269 13.23 8.76 2.38
CA ILE A 269 13.35 10.19 2.08
C ILE A 269 12.02 10.68 1.53
N ILE A 270 11.36 11.57 2.27
CA ILE A 270 10.02 12.05 1.92
C ILE A 270 10.11 13.05 0.77
N VAL A 271 9.54 12.70 -0.38
CA VAL A 271 9.49 13.55 -1.59
C VAL A 271 8.27 14.47 -1.55
N SER A 272 7.11 13.92 -1.18
CA SER A 272 5.87 14.66 -1.06
C SER A 272 4.94 14.02 -0.03
N GLY A 273 4.03 14.82 0.53
CA GLY A 273 3.09 14.40 1.56
C GLY A 273 3.48 14.88 2.95
N HIS A 274 2.81 14.33 3.97
CA HIS A 274 3.04 14.73 5.36
C HIS A 274 3.15 13.49 6.23
N CYS A 275 4.18 13.46 7.07
CA CYS A 275 4.41 12.41 8.05
C CYS A 275 4.35 12.97 9.47
N ARG A 276 3.99 12.11 10.42
CA ARG A 276 3.97 12.43 11.85
C ARG A 276 4.90 11.45 12.57
N CYS A 277 5.79 12.01 13.38
CA CYS A 277 6.83 11.28 14.12
C CYS A 277 6.47 11.26 15.61
N ILE A 278 6.07 10.11 16.13
CA ILE A 278 5.69 9.94 17.54
C ILE A 278 6.78 9.17 18.26
N ARG A 279 7.30 9.72 19.36
CA ARG A 279 8.15 9.00 20.30
C ARG A 279 7.37 8.73 21.58
N THR A 280 7.12 7.46 21.86
CA THR A 280 6.51 6.99 23.09
C THR A 280 7.58 6.80 24.15
N PHE A 281 7.39 7.37 25.33
CA PHE A 281 8.25 7.09 26.49
C PHE A 281 7.38 6.81 27.71
N THR A 282 7.91 5.98 28.59
CA THR A 282 7.22 5.58 29.82
C THR A 282 7.51 6.60 30.91
N CYS A 283 6.47 7.31 31.34
CA CYS A 283 6.49 8.16 32.52
C CYS A 283 5.80 7.41 33.66
N LYS A 284 6.25 7.55 34.91
CA LYS A 284 5.85 6.65 36.02
C LYS A 284 4.33 6.53 36.23
N ASP A 285 3.52 7.50 35.77
CA ASP A 285 2.07 7.52 35.98
C ASP A 285 1.22 8.03 34.79
N ALA A 286 1.79 8.16 33.58
CA ALA A 286 1.05 8.60 32.39
C ALA A 286 1.72 8.21 31.06
N HIS A 287 0.89 7.84 30.09
CA HIS A 287 1.33 7.44 28.76
C HIS A 287 1.38 8.62 27.75
N VAL A 288 2.46 8.62 26.99
CA VAL A 288 2.66 9.21 25.65
C VAL A 288 2.62 10.74 25.57
N THR A 289 3.76 11.32 25.19
CA THR A 289 3.83 12.71 24.71
C THR A 289 4.22 12.67 23.24
N ASN A 290 3.41 13.29 22.39
CA ASN A 290 3.63 13.31 20.94
C ASN A 290 4.54 14.48 20.56
N TYR A 291 5.55 14.21 19.74
CA TYR A 291 6.20 15.22 18.92
C TYR A 291 5.45 15.25 17.58
N ASP A 292 5.28 16.42 16.94
CA ASP A 292 4.48 16.55 15.72
C ASP A 292 5.26 17.29 14.62
N GLY A 293 5.37 16.63 13.45
CA GLY A 293 5.69 17.24 12.15
C GLY A 293 7.07 16.90 11.57
N ILE A 294 7.09 16.19 10.44
CA ILE A 294 8.24 16.07 9.53
C ILE A 294 7.71 16.13 8.08
N SER A 295 8.16 17.11 7.29
CA SER A 295 7.90 17.20 5.84
C SER A 295 9.20 17.57 5.12
N GLY A 296 9.62 16.76 4.14
CA GLY A 296 10.85 16.97 3.39
C GLY A 296 12.14 16.45 4.06
N GLU A 297 12.03 15.69 5.15
CA GLU A 297 13.19 15.17 5.88
C GLU A 297 13.40 13.67 5.64
N ILE A 298 14.59 13.20 6.03
CA ILE A 298 14.95 11.78 6.07
C ILE A 298 14.32 11.16 7.32
N VAL A 299 13.68 10.00 7.13
CA VAL A 299 13.07 9.19 8.19
C VAL A 299 13.81 7.86 8.30
N GLY A 300 14.08 7.41 9.51
CA GLY A 300 14.80 6.16 9.77
C GLY A 300 16.32 6.31 9.67
N SER A 301 16.85 7.54 9.75
CA SER A 301 18.29 7.84 9.78
C SER A 301 19.08 7.05 10.83
N GLU A 302 18.39 6.57 11.87
CA GLU A 302 18.93 5.73 12.92
C GLU A 302 19.55 4.43 12.37
N CYS A 303 19.06 3.91 11.23
CA CYS A 303 19.64 2.72 10.61
C CYS A 303 21.08 2.91 10.12
N LEU A 304 21.57 4.16 10.03
CA LEU A 304 22.95 4.49 9.69
C LEU A 304 23.90 4.39 10.91
N GLY A 305 23.34 4.32 12.11
CA GLY A 305 24.10 4.15 13.35
C GLY A 305 24.43 2.70 13.67
N ASP A 306 25.13 2.52 14.80
CA ASP A 306 25.40 1.19 15.36
C ASP A 306 24.16 0.62 16.06
N GLU A 307 23.34 1.50 16.65
CA GLU A 307 22.04 1.15 17.22
C GLU A 307 20.99 1.14 16.11
N ALA A 308 20.66 -0.05 15.59
CA ALA A 308 19.75 -0.19 14.47
C ALA A 308 18.25 -0.04 14.82
N ALA A 309 17.92 0.25 16.09
CA ALA A 309 16.53 0.38 16.55
C ALA A 309 16.00 1.81 16.40
N TYR A 310 14.85 1.96 15.75
CA TYR A 310 14.23 3.29 15.60
C TYR A 310 13.83 3.90 16.94
N HIS A 311 14.13 5.18 17.14
CA HIS A 311 13.77 5.89 18.35
C HIS A 311 12.32 6.39 18.36
N SER A 312 11.66 6.38 17.20
CA SER A 312 10.31 6.91 17.02
C SER A 312 9.49 6.07 16.04
N THR A 313 8.17 6.20 16.15
CA THR A 313 7.20 5.66 15.20
C THR A 313 6.79 6.75 14.25
N VAL A 314 7.09 6.59 12.96
CA VAL A 314 6.66 7.54 11.92
C VAL A 314 5.52 6.93 11.13
N TYR A 315 4.43 7.69 10.94
CA TYR A 315 3.35 7.30 10.05
C TYR A 315 2.91 8.46 9.15
N THR A 316 2.33 8.10 8.01
CA THR A 316 1.81 9.05 7.03
C THR A 316 0.50 9.66 7.52
N VAL A 317 0.37 10.97 7.41
CA VAL A 317 -0.88 11.72 7.72
C VAL A 317 -1.70 11.93 6.45
N ALA A 318 -1.02 12.12 5.32
CA ALA A 318 -1.61 12.27 4.00
C ALA A 318 -1.12 11.14 3.06
N PHE A 319 -1.51 11.20 1.79
CA PHE A 319 -0.83 10.42 0.77
C PHE A 319 0.61 10.92 0.68
N THR A 320 1.56 10.00 0.84
CA THR A 320 2.99 10.33 0.92
C THR A 320 3.74 9.54 -0.13
N THR A 321 4.58 10.24 -0.89
CA THR A 321 5.56 9.63 -1.79
C THR A 321 6.93 9.75 -1.14
N CYS A 322 7.65 8.64 -1.05
CA CYS A 322 9.01 8.65 -0.56
C CYS A 322 9.90 7.73 -1.38
N PHE A 323 11.19 8.00 -1.34
CA PHE A 323 12.20 7.05 -1.77
C PHE A 323 12.63 6.20 -0.58
N LYS A 324 12.73 4.90 -0.81
CA LYS A 324 13.12 3.89 0.18
C LYS A 324 14.47 3.30 -0.22
N PHE A 325 15.34 3.08 0.77
CA PHE A 325 16.67 2.50 0.63
C PHE A 325 16.88 1.39 1.63
N HIS A 326 17.73 0.43 1.28
CA HIS A 326 18.35 -0.45 2.24
C HIS A 326 19.68 0.16 2.72
N ARG A 327 20.06 -0.08 3.98
CA ARG A 327 21.34 0.36 4.55
C ARG A 327 22.54 -0.11 3.71
N ALA A 328 22.49 -1.37 3.26
CA ALA A 328 23.52 -1.96 2.41
C ALA A 328 23.76 -1.18 1.11
N ASP A 329 22.71 -0.57 0.54
CA ASP A 329 22.83 0.22 -0.68
C ASP A 329 23.60 1.53 -0.45
N LEU A 330 23.54 2.05 0.77
CA LEU A 330 24.25 3.26 1.17
C LEU A 330 25.73 3.00 1.45
N GLU A 331 26.15 1.74 1.64
CA GLU A 331 27.57 1.37 1.80
C GLU A 331 28.38 1.64 0.53
N ALA A 332 27.72 1.84 -0.62
CA ALA A 332 28.34 2.29 -1.86
C ALA A 332 28.87 3.74 -1.80
N LEU A 333 28.42 4.53 -0.81
CA LEU A 333 28.87 5.90 -0.59
C LEU A 333 30.22 5.95 0.13
N SER A 334 30.96 7.04 -0.07
CA SER A 334 32.18 7.27 0.71
C SER A 334 31.87 7.35 2.21
N ARG A 335 32.82 6.89 3.05
CA ARG A 335 32.66 6.95 4.52
C ARG A 335 32.41 8.37 5.03
N GLU A 336 33.00 9.37 4.38
CA GLU A 336 32.81 10.77 4.73
C GLU A 336 31.38 11.23 4.42
N ASN A 337 30.83 10.86 3.25
CA ASN A 337 29.46 11.23 2.89
C ASN A 337 28.40 10.53 3.74
N LEU A 338 28.65 9.28 4.15
CA LEU A 338 27.82 8.58 5.13
C LEU A 338 27.87 9.26 6.50
N ARG A 339 29.06 9.67 6.94
CA ARG A 339 29.24 10.41 8.18
C ARG A 339 28.50 11.74 8.12
N GLN A 340 28.62 12.49 7.03
CA GLN A 340 27.91 13.74 6.82
C GLN A 340 26.40 13.53 6.82
N LEU A 341 25.90 12.50 6.14
CA LEU A 341 24.47 12.15 6.12
C LEU A 341 23.96 11.89 7.55
N ARG A 342 24.72 11.11 8.31
CA ARG A 342 24.44 10.83 9.72
C ARG A 342 24.47 12.11 10.56
N GLU A 343 25.49 12.94 10.44
CA GLU A 343 25.61 14.16 11.26
C GLU A 343 24.54 15.21 10.96
N CYS A 344 24.15 15.36 9.68
CA CYS A 344 23.15 16.33 9.25
C CYS A 344 21.70 15.90 9.54
N TYR A 345 21.39 14.60 9.43
CA TYR A 345 20.00 14.12 9.47
C TYR A 345 19.69 13.15 10.61
N LEU A 346 20.66 12.75 11.43
CA LEU A 346 20.36 11.97 12.63
C LEU A 346 19.47 12.81 13.55
N VAL A 347 18.24 12.34 13.73
CA VAL A 347 17.26 12.99 14.58
C VAL A 347 17.79 12.99 16.02
N LYS A 348 18.27 14.15 16.47
CA LYS A 348 18.66 14.36 17.86
C LYS A 348 17.41 14.58 18.69
N PHE A 349 16.87 13.48 19.23
CA PHE A 349 15.81 13.58 20.23
C PHE A 349 16.35 14.28 21.49
N PRO A 350 15.55 15.13 22.15
CA PRO A 350 15.92 15.63 23.46
C PRO A 350 16.13 14.47 24.43
N ASP A 351 16.99 14.68 25.44
CA ASP A 351 17.24 13.68 26.47
C ASP A 351 15.93 13.14 27.07
N GLU A 352 15.92 11.84 27.40
CA GLU A 352 14.74 11.20 27.96
C GLU A 352 14.23 11.92 29.22
N GLU A 353 15.11 12.49 30.03
CA GLU A 353 14.73 13.25 31.21
C GLU A 353 13.96 14.53 30.84
N LEU A 354 14.38 15.22 29.79
CA LEU A 354 13.71 16.42 29.30
C LEU A 354 12.34 16.07 28.71
N LEU A 355 12.28 14.99 27.93
CA LEU A 355 11.01 14.45 27.41
C LEU A 355 10.08 14.03 28.55
N ARG A 356 10.58 13.32 29.57
CA ARG A 356 9.81 12.95 30.77
C ARG A 356 9.27 14.17 31.49
N ASN A 357 10.09 15.20 31.71
CA ASN A 357 9.68 16.46 32.33
C ASN A 357 8.60 17.18 31.52
N GLN A 358 8.72 17.21 30.19
CA GLN A 358 7.70 17.75 29.30
C GLN A 358 6.39 16.93 29.35
N GLY A 359 6.51 15.61 29.41
CA GLY A 359 5.38 14.70 29.57
C GLY A 359 4.65 14.87 30.91
N TYR A 360 5.38 15.02 32.02
CA TYR A 360 4.80 15.35 33.32
C TYR A 360 4.05 16.68 33.29
N ARG A 361 4.65 17.74 32.73
CA ARG A 361 4.00 19.05 32.59
C ARG A 361 2.72 18.97 31.76
N THR A 362 2.76 18.24 30.64
CA THR A 362 1.60 18.06 29.75
C THR A 362 0.50 17.24 30.43
N THR A 363 0.86 16.20 31.17
CA THR A 363 -0.09 15.36 31.93
C THR A 363 -0.73 16.14 33.06
N ALA A 364 0.07 16.87 33.85
CA ALA A 364 -0.42 17.73 34.92
C ALA A 364 -1.38 18.78 34.37
N TRP A 365 -1.06 19.39 33.23
CA TRP A 365 -1.93 20.33 32.52
C TRP A 365 -3.24 19.70 32.03
N ARG A 366 -3.21 18.49 31.46
CA ARG A 366 -4.45 17.79 31.06
C ARG A 366 -5.32 17.46 32.27
N ARG A 367 -4.74 16.92 33.35
CA ARG A 367 -5.47 16.64 34.61
C ARG A 367 -6.09 17.92 35.17
N TYR A 368 -5.36 19.04 35.11
CA TYR A 368 -5.86 20.35 35.51
C TYR A 368 -7.07 20.77 34.67
N ARG A 369 -6.96 20.69 33.34
CA ARG A 369 -8.03 21.03 32.40
C ARG A 369 -9.27 20.14 32.56
N GLN A 370 -9.08 18.88 32.96
CA GLN A 370 -10.15 17.91 33.20
C GLN A 370 -10.75 18.00 34.62
N HIS A 371 -10.45 19.06 35.39
CA HIS A 371 -10.89 19.24 36.78
C HIS A 371 -10.49 18.10 37.74
N GLN A 372 -9.49 17.30 37.40
CA GLN A 372 -8.98 16.22 38.25
C GLN A 372 -7.87 16.69 39.22
N VAL A 373 -7.52 17.98 39.20
CA VAL A 373 -6.54 18.53 40.14
C VAL A 373 -7.27 19.01 41.39
N MET A 374 -7.10 18.25 42.47
CA MET A 374 -7.61 18.60 43.79
C MET A 374 -6.62 19.54 44.49
N LEU A 375 -7.10 20.69 44.95
CA LEU A 375 -6.35 21.53 45.88
C LEU A 375 -6.52 20.96 47.28
N VAL A 376 -5.43 20.45 47.85
CA VAL A 376 -5.39 20.13 49.29
C VAL A 376 -5.08 21.43 50.04
N LYS A 377 -6.08 22.02 50.67
CA LYS A 377 -5.92 23.27 51.43
C LYS A 377 -5.97 22.97 52.93
N GLY A 378 -4.81 22.94 53.59
CA GLY A 378 -4.70 22.80 55.05
C GLY A 378 -4.79 21.37 55.58
N LYS A 379 -4.71 21.21 56.91
CA LYS A 379 -4.81 19.92 57.61
C LYS A 379 -6.17 19.24 57.41
N ASP A 380 -7.20 20.01 57.10
CA ASP A 380 -8.53 19.50 56.77
C ASP A 380 -8.63 19.32 55.26
N ARG A 381 -8.62 18.07 54.82
CA ARG A 381 -8.73 17.68 53.41
C ARG A 381 -10.14 17.96 52.88
N VAL A 382 -10.49 19.22 52.67
CA VAL A 382 -11.76 19.61 52.05
C VAL A 382 -11.57 19.61 50.53
N MET A 383 -12.32 18.73 49.84
CA MET A 383 -12.29 18.59 48.39
C MET A 383 -13.17 19.67 47.74
N ALA A 384 -12.59 20.56 46.94
CA ALA A 384 -13.34 21.51 46.12
C ALA A 384 -12.83 21.48 44.67
N PRO A 385 -13.72 21.31 43.66
CA PRO A 385 -13.35 21.46 42.26
C PRO A 385 -12.99 22.91 41.96
N LEU A 386 -11.83 23.13 41.34
CA LEU A 386 -11.41 24.46 40.94
C LEU A 386 -12.14 24.86 39.64
N HIS A 387 -13.21 25.65 39.76
CA HIS A 387 -13.84 26.31 38.62
C HIS A 387 -13.06 27.57 38.24
N LEU A 388 -12.50 27.59 37.02
CA LEU A 388 -11.92 28.79 36.45
C LEU A 388 -12.99 29.60 35.68
N PRO A 389 -12.92 30.94 35.70
CA PRO A 389 -13.74 31.79 34.83
C PRO A 389 -13.48 31.47 33.35
N ARG A 390 -14.54 31.48 32.53
CA ARG A 390 -14.50 31.12 31.10
C ARG A 390 -13.65 32.06 30.22
N ASP A 391 -13.17 33.17 30.76
CA ASP A 391 -12.74 34.32 29.98
C ASP A 391 -11.20 34.47 29.91
N VAL A 392 -10.44 33.60 30.57
CA VAL A 392 -8.97 33.71 30.61
C VAL A 392 -8.34 33.10 29.37
N ARG A 393 -8.02 33.94 28.38
CA ARG A 393 -7.23 33.54 27.19
C ARG A 393 -5.73 33.63 27.49
N TRP A 394 -5.08 32.50 27.73
CA TRP A 394 -3.62 32.42 27.80
C TRP A 394 -3.02 32.21 26.41
N GLY A 395 -2.82 33.31 25.68
CA GLY A 395 -1.93 33.34 24.52
C GLY A 395 -0.55 33.82 24.97
N THR A 396 0.50 33.08 24.64
CA THR A 396 1.92 33.53 24.72
C THR A 396 2.40 34.04 26.08
N ALA A 397 2.61 33.15 27.05
CA ALA A 397 3.50 33.43 28.17
C ALA A 397 4.86 32.74 27.91
N ILE A 398 5.86 33.54 27.53
CA ILE A 398 7.28 33.16 27.55
C ILE A 398 7.65 32.93 29.03
N PRO A 399 8.38 31.85 29.39
CA PRO A 399 8.78 31.58 30.76
C PRO A 399 9.92 32.54 31.15
N GLY A 400 9.57 33.77 31.50
CA GLY A 400 10.52 34.79 31.95
C GLY A 400 10.01 35.64 33.11
N GLU A 401 8.71 35.94 33.15
CA GLU A 401 8.17 36.93 34.10
C GLU A 401 6.78 36.56 34.61
N ILE A 402 6.64 35.36 35.18
CA ILE A 402 5.48 35.10 36.06
C ILE A 402 6.02 35.03 37.48
N ASP A 403 5.59 36.01 38.26
CA ASP A 403 5.93 36.24 39.64
C ASP A 403 5.84 34.93 40.45
N SER A 404 6.98 34.53 41.00
CA SER A 404 7.23 33.28 41.71
C SER A 404 6.19 32.95 42.80
N LYS A 405 5.42 33.94 43.29
CA LYS A 405 4.40 33.75 44.32
C LYS A 405 3.11 33.09 43.85
N LEU A 406 2.70 33.24 42.59
CA LEU A 406 1.42 32.65 42.13
C LEU A 406 1.53 31.14 41.83
N PHE A 407 2.75 30.65 41.60
CA PHE A 407 3.02 29.22 41.41
C PHE A 407 3.31 28.47 42.71
N ILE A 408 3.52 29.19 43.84
CA ILE A 408 3.91 28.60 45.13
C ILE A 408 2.76 27.89 45.86
N THR A 409 1.50 28.07 45.46
CA THR A 409 0.37 27.41 46.16
C THR A 409 -0.04 26.06 45.57
N PHE A 410 0.58 25.59 44.48
CA PHE A 410 0.08 24.44 43.72
C PHE A 410 0.76 23.09 44.00
N LEU A 411 1.78 23.03 44.88
CA LEU A 411 2.52 21.80 45.20
C LEU A 411 2.72 21.58 46.70
N ALA A 412 1.75 21.97 47.53
CA ALA A 412 1.76 21.61 48.94
C ALA A 412 1.26 20.17 49.12
N GLY A 413 2.18 19.18 49.09
CA GLY A 413 1.86 17.80 49.43
C GLY A 413 2.83 16.72 48.93
N ASP A 414 3.70 17.04 47.97
CA ASP A 414 4.67 16.08 47.43
C ASP A 414 6.12 16.57 47.63
N GLU A 415 6.75 16.09 48.72
CA GLU A 415 8.14 16.41 49.07
C GLU A 415 9.16 16.01 47.98
N ARG A 416 8.81 15.12 47.05
CA ARG A 416 9.70 14.75 45.93
C ARG A 416 9.63 15.78 44.81
N ALA A 417 8.44 16.30 44.50
CA ALA A 417 8.27 17.41 43.57
C ALA A 417 8.95 18.68 44.09
N GLU A 418 8.85 18.94 45.39
CA GLU A 418 9.53 20.05 46.06
C GLU A 418 11.07 19.91 46.02
N ARG A 419 11.59 18.70 46.26
CA ARG A 419 13.03 18.41 46.13
C ARG A 419 13.53 18.54 44.69
N GLY A 420 12.77 18.06 43.71
CA GLY A 420 13.09 18.21 42.29
C GLY A 420 13.15 19.68 41.86
N LEU A 421 12.17 20.49 42.30
CA LEU A 421 12.15 21.93 42.03
C LEU A 421 13.29 22.68 42.73
N LYS A 422 13.57 22.36 44.00
CA LYS A 422 14.70 22.94 44.75
C LYS A 422 16.04 22.59 44.11
N SER A 423 16.20 21.37 43.59
CA SER A 423 17.39 20.97 42.82
C SER A 423 17.50 21.71 41.49
N TYR A 424 16.41 21.91 40.76
CA TYR A 424 16.37 22.70 39.52
C TYR A 424 16.77 24.17 39.74
N TYR A 425 16.27 24.80 40.82
CA TYR A 425 16.64 26.18 41.17
C TYR A 425 18.07 26.29 41.71
N ARG A 426 18.62 25.25 42.37
CA ARG A 426 20.04 25.20 42.75
C ARG A 426 20.93 25.07 41.52
N LEU A 427 20.59 24.18 40.57
CA LEU A 427 21.35 23.99 39.33
C LEU A 427 21.39 25.27 38.48
N ASN A 428 20.24 25.95 38.33
CA ASN A 428 20.16 27.20 37.58
C ASN A 428 20.78 28.40 38.30
N ARG A 429 20.85 28.40 39.64
CA ARG A 429 21.65 29.39 40.39
C ARG A 429 23.16 29.18 40.23
N SER A 430 23.63 27.94 40.13
CA SER A 430 25.05 27.65 39.86
C SER A 430 25.46 27.95 38.41
N ILE A 431 24.55 27.86 37.45
CA ILE A 431 24.82 28.21 36.04
C ILE A 431 24.81 29.74 35.83
N SER A 432 24.13 30.49 36.70
CA SER A 432 24.07 31.96 36.67
C SER A 432 25.27 32.67 37.33
N ALA A 433 26.30 31.94 37.76
CA ALA A 433 27.50 32.48 38.41
C ALA A 433 28.79 32.13 37.66
N TYR A 434 28.84 32.45 36.36
CA TYR A 434 30.11 32.60 35.64
C TYR A 434 30.37 34.09 35.39
N PRO A 435 31.53 34.65 35.78
CA PRO A 435 31.86 36.04 35.49
C PRO A 435 32.19 36.18 34.00
N ALA A 436 31.59 37.18 33.37
CA ALA A 436 31.95 37.62 32.03
C ALA A 436 33.43 38.04 31.97
N ARG A 437 34.25 37.34 31.16
CA ARG A 437 35.50 37.85 30.58
C ARG A 437 35.99 36.94 29.44
N GLY A 438 36.33 37.56 28.31
CA GLY A 438 37.09 36.94 27.22
C GLY A 438 36.50 37.16 25.82
N LYS A 439 36.65 38.38 25.29
CA LYS A 439 36.48 38.64 23.85
C LYS A 439 37.64 37.97 23.09
N HIS A 440 37.35 37.22 22.02
CA HIS A 440 38.33 36.85 21.00
C HIS A 440 37.74 37.05 19.59
N PRO A 441 38.52 37.55 18.60
CA PRO A 441 37.99 38.17 17.40
C PRO A 441 38.19 37.26 16.18
N VAL A 442 37.19 36.43 15.83
CA VAL A 442 37.24 35.65 14.56
C VAL A 442 35.88 35.58 13.84
N TYR A 443 34.76 35.95 14.47
CA TYR A 443 33.42 35.72 13.89
C TYR A 443 32.68 36.96 13.35
N GLU A 444 33.26 38.17 13.44
CA GLU A 444 32.59 39.39 12.94
C GLU A 444 32.85 39.68 11.46
N THR A 445 33.86 39.08 10.84
CA THR A 445 34.23 39.36 9.44
C THR A 445 33.35 38.65 8.41
N GLN A 446 32.67 37.55 8.76
CA GLN A 446 31.78 36.85 7.81
C GLN A 446 30.32 37.35 7.82
N ARG A 447 29.92 38.13 8.83
CA ARG A 447 28.54 38.62 8.95
C ARG A 447 28.27 39.90 8.17
N GLN A 448 29.31 40.58 7.69
CA GLN A 448 29.18 41.80 6.89
C GLN A 448 29.16 41.55 5.37
N GLN A 449 29.54 40.36 4.88
CA GLN A 449 29.53 40.05 3.43
C GLN A 449 28.22 39.44 2.91
N ALA A 450 27.26 39.07 3.78
CA ALA A 450 25.99 38.47 3.37
C ALA A 450 24.82 39.47 3.20
N LYS A 451 25.10 40.78 3.09
CA LYS A 451 24.06 41.83 2.99
C LYS A 451 23.83 42.39 1.57
N SER A 452 24.38 41.79 0.52
CA SER A 452 24.20 42.27 -0.86
C SER A 452 23.78 41.16 -1.83
N ALA A 453 22.53 40.71 -1.75
CA ALA A 453 21.83 40.11 -2.90
C ALA A 453 20.30 40.19 -2.68
N PRO A 454 19.52 40.83 -3.58
CA PRO A 454 18.07 40.89 -3.43
C PRO A 454 17.42 39.70 -4.14
N CYS A 455 16.75 38.82 -3.40
CA CYS A 455 15.87 37.81 -3.99
C CYS A 455 14.40 38.13 -3.63
N ARG A 456 13.65 38.58 -4.63
CA ARG A 456 12.19 38.78 -4.58
C ARG A 456 11.51 37.42 -4.67
N TYR A 457 10.75 37.05 -3.65
CA TYR A 457 9.61 36.12 -3.82
C TYR A 457 8.37 36.77 -3.20
N GLN A 458 7.43 37.11 -4.07
CA GLN A 458 6.13 37.67 -3.72
C GLN A 458 5.28 36.59 -3.04
N LYS A 459 4.84 36.84 -1.80
CA LYS A 459 3.78 36.07 -1.14
C LYS A 459 2.43 36.46 -1.74
N THR A 460 1.80 35.55 -2.47
CA THR A 460 0.39 35.65 -2.84
C THR A 460 -0.48 35.36 -1.62
N ASN A 461 -1.19 36.38 -1.13
CA ASN A 461 -2.15 36.27 -0.04
C ASN A 461 -3.47 35.69 -0.55
N LEU A 462 -3.74 34.42 -0.27
CA LEU A 462 -5.09 33.86 -0.40
C LEU A 462 -5.92 34.23 0.86
N ARG A 463 -6.72 35.29 0.75
CA ARG A 463 -7.77 35.64 1.71
C ARG A 463 -8.93 34.65 1.58
N GLN A 464 -9.11 33.77 2.57
CA GLN A 464 -10.39 33.09 2.77
C GLN A 464 -11.34 34.03 3.52
N ARG A 465 -12.42 34.44 2.84
CA ARG A 465 -13.57 35.13 3.44
C ARG A 465 -14.40 34.09 4.20
N SER A 466 -14.52 34.23 5.52
CA SER A 466 -15.57 33.58 6.29
C SER A 466 -16.85 34.42 6.15
N MET A 467 -17.93 33.79 5.66
CA MET A 467 -19.27 34.34 5.78
C MET A 467 -19.89 33.82 7.07
N THR A 468 -20.12 34.73 8.01
CA THR A 468 -21.04 34.51 9.13
C THR A 468 -22.46 34.61 8.60
N SER A 469 -23.25 33.53 8.74
CA SER A 469 -24.70 33.63 8.71
C SER A 469 -25.28 32.95 9.95
N SER A 470 -26.06 33.75 10.66
CA SER A 470 -26.83 33.44 11.85
C SER A 470 -28.20 32.86 11.46
N THR A 471 -28.56 31.71 12.03
CA THR A 471 -29.95 31.25 12.24
C THR A 471 -29.89 30.08 13.22
N SER A 472 -30.22 30.29 14.50
CA SER A 472 -31.55 30.09 15.08
C SER A 472 -31.94 28.61 15.25
N THR A 473 -31.70 28.12 16.47
CA THR A 473 -32.65 27.40 17.35
C THR A 473 -33.71 26.51 16.68
N LYS A 474 -33.52 25.19 16.77
CA LYS A 474 -34.50 24.15 17.15
C LYS A 474 -33.95 22.76 16.84
N MET A 475 -34.46 21.76 17.56
CA MET A 475 -34.25 20.31 17.43
C MET A 475 -33.15 19.72 18.32
N ALA A 476 -33.34 19.85 19.64
CA ALA A 476 -32.93 18.85 20.60
C ALA A 476 -34.04 17.79 20.68
N SER A 477 -33.94 16.71 19.90
CA SER A 477 -34.69 15.45 20.10
C SER A 477 -34.27 14.41 19.05
N GLN A 478 -33.04 13.90 19.13
CA GLN A 478 -32.61 12.70 18.39
C GLN A 478 -31.28 12.19 18.96
N THR A 479 -31.27 11.80 20.23
CA THR A 479 -30.08 11.25 20.91
C THR A 479 -30.37 9.91 21.59
N SER A 480 -31.18 9.08 20.93
CA SER A 480 -31.46 7.71 21.40
C SER A 480 -31.06 6.62 20.38
N SER A 481 -30.58 6.98 19.18
CA SER A 481 -30.09 6.01 18.17
C SER A 481 -28.57 5.95 18.02
N GLU A 482 -27.81 6.82 18.71
CA GLU A 482 -26.34 6.84 18.64
C GLU A 482 -25.67 5.99 19.73
N PHE A 483 -26.41 5.57 20.77
CA PHE A 483 -25.84 4.80 21.89
C PHE A 483 -25.77 3.28 21.63
N GLU A 484 -26.46 2.77 20.61
CA GLU A 484 -26.33 1.36 20.19
C GLU A 484 -25.21 1.13 19.17
N VAL A 485 -24.67 2.19 18.55
CA VAL A 485 -23.63 2.09 17.51
C VAL A 485 -22.23 1.89 18.12
N SER A 486 -21.97 2.40 19.32
CA SER A 486 -20.63 2.37 19.94
C SER A 486 -20.19 0.98 20.43
N ASN A 487 -21.11 0.08 20.77
CA ASN A 487 -20.77 -1.28 21.21
C ASN A 487 -20.48 -2.25 20.04
N GLU A 488 -20.91 -1.94 18.82
CA GLU A 488 -20.66 -2.78 17.63
C GLU A 488 -19.26 -2.51 17.03
N ASP A 489 -18.72 -1.30 17.19
CA ASP A 489 -17.44 -0.90 16.62
C ASP A 489 -16.23 -1.47 17.40
N GLU A 490 -16.35 -1.63 18.73
CA GLU A 490 -15.33 -2.32 19.55
C GLU A 490 -15.22 -3.82 19.23
N GLN A 491 -16.34 -4.47 18.85
CA GLN A 491 -16.32 -5.85 18.36
C GLN A 491 -15.66 -5.97 16.99
N GLU A 492 -15.66 -4.91 16.17
CA GLU A 492 -15.07 -4.92 14.83
C GLU A 492 -13.54 -4.81 14.85
N GLU A 493 -12.96 -4.14 15.85
CA GLU A 493 -11.50 -4.00 16.02
C GLU A 493 -10.85 -5.33 16.47
N VAL A 494 -11.44 -6.03 17.44
CA VAL A 494 -11.03 -7.39 17.86
C VAL A 494 -11.14 -8.41 16.71
N VAL A 495 -12.02 -8.17 15.75
CA VAL A 495 -12.26 -9.02 14.58
C VAL A 495 -11.25 -8.78 13.45
N ARG A 496 -10.72 -7.56 13.28
CA ARG A 496 -9.71 -7.26 12.25
C ARG A 496 -8.39 -7.99 12.51
N ASP A 497 -7.95 -8.04 13.76
CA ASP A 497 -6.69 -8.71 14.10
C ASP A 497 -6.75 -10.22 13.86
N ARG A 498 -7.91 -10.87 14.05
CA ARG A 498 -8.07 -12.33 13.83
C ARG A 498 -8.12 -12.76 12.36
N ALA A 499 -8.55 -11.91 11.43
CA ALA A 499 -8.68 -12.28 10.01
C ALA A 499 -7.32 -12.48 9.31
N THR A 500 -6.30 -11.72 9.72
CA THR A 500 -4.93 -11.80 9.17
C THR A 500 -4.22 -13.10 9.55
N TYR A 501 -4.56 -13.68 10.70
CA TYR A 501 -4.04 -14.98 11.15
C TYR A 501 -4.65 -16.17 10.37
N SER A 502 -5.84 -16.02 9.79
CA SER A 502 -6.56 -17.12 9.11
C SER A 502 -5.92 -17.53 7.78
N SER A 503 -5.42 -16.58 6.96
CA SER A 503 -4.77 -16.89 5.68
C SER A 503 -3.38 -17.52 5.83
N LEU A 504 -2.68 -17.19 6.91
CA LEU A 504 -1.42 -17.86 7.31
C LEU A 504 -1.67 -19.29 7.78
N GLY A 505 -2.77 -19.53 8.51
CA GLY A 505 -3.20 -20.86 8.95
C GLY A 505 -3.53 -21.82 7.80
N ALA A 506 -4.24 -21.35 6.76
CA ALA A 506 -4.65 -22.22 5.65
C ALA A 506 -3.48 -22.83 4.87
N ARG A 507 -2.42 -22.04 4.60
CA ARG A 507 -1.20 -22.54 3.93
C ARG A 507 -0.44 -23.54 4.79
N HIS A 508 -0.39 -23.31 6.10
CA HIS A 508 0.25 -24.21 7.04
C HIS A 508 -0.49 -25.56 7.15
N ILE A 509 -1.83 -25.53 7.16
CA ILE A 509 -2.67 -26.75 7.15
C ILE A 509 -2.46 -27.56 5.88
N VAL A 510 -2.43 -26.90 4.71
CA VAL A 510 -2.17 -27.60 3.44
C VAL A 510 -0.79 -28.24 3.45
N ARG A 511 0.25 -27.53 3.91
CA ARG A 511 1.60 -28.07 4.04
C ARG A 511 1.65 -29.30 4.96
N GLN A 512 1.06 -29.22 6.15
CA GLN A 512 1.00 -30.36 7.09
C GLN A 512 0.21 -31.54 6.51
N ALA A 513 -0.87 -31.27 5.78
CA ALA A 513 -1.64 -32.33 5.12
C ALA A 513 -0.84 -33.01 4.00
N THR A 514 -0.05 -32.25 3.24
CA THR A 514 0.87 -32.79 2.22
C THR A 514 1.96 -33.65 2.86
N GLU A 515 2.58 -33.18 3.95
CA GLU A 515 3.59 -33.94 4.71
C GLU A 515 3.01 -35.28 5.21
N VAL A 516 1.78 -35.30 5.71
CA VAL A 516 1.09 -36.56 6.11
C VAL A 516 0.82 -37.47 4.90
N ALA A 517 0.45 -36.92 3.76
CA ALA A 517 0.21 -37.69 2.54
C ALA A 517 1.50 -38.33 1.99
N GLU A 518 2.63 -37.60 2.05
CA GLU A 518 3.95 -38.11 1.67
C GLU A 518 4.46 -39.21 2.62
N VAL A 519 4.25 -39.05 3.94
CA VAL A 519 4.60 -40.11 4.90
C VAL A 519 3.78 -41.38 4.63
N LYS A 520 2.50 -41.24 4.28
CA LYS A 520 1.64 -42.37 3.90
C LYS A 520 2.04 -43.02 2.57
N SER A 521 2.46 -42.24 1.58
CA SER A 521 2.89 -42.80 0.28
C SER A 521 4.20 -43.58 0.41
N ARG A 522 5.16 -43.09 1.20
CA ARG A 522 6.42 -43.80 1.51
C ARG A 522 6.18 -45.14 2.22
N ARG A 523 5.18 -45.22 3.10
CA ARG A 523 4.82 -46.47 3.80
C ARG A 523 4.10 -47.49 2.93
N ARG A 524 3.42 -47.09 1.85
CA ARG A 524 2.76 -48.04 0.94
C ARG A 524 3.76 -48.89 0.13
N GLY A 525 5.01 -48.45 0.01
CA GLY A 525 6.09 -49.22 -0.62
C GLY A 525 6.74 -50.26 0.30
N SER A 526 6.53 -50.18 1.62
CA SER A 526 7.08 -51.15 2.57
C SER A 526 5.99 -52.08 3.09
N ASN A 527 6.19 -53.39 2.94
CA ASN A 527 5.19 -54.42 3.29
C ASN A 527 5.02 -54.63 4.81
N VAL A 528 5.34 -53.61 5.62
CA VAL A 528 5.33 -53.66 7.08
C VAL A 528 3.98 -53.15 7.57
N LYS A 529 3.09 -54.08 7.93
CA LYS A 529 1.85 -53.77 8.67
C LYS A 529 2.21 -53.44 10.12
N SER A 530 2.78 -52.26 10.38
CA SER A 530 3.03 -51.77 11.74
C SER A 530 1.94 -50.79 12.19
N ASN A 531 1.63 -50.88 13.48
CA ASN A 531 0.71 -50.01 14.20
C ASN A 531 0.94 -48.54 13.85
N GLN A 532 -0.14 -47.81 13.54
CA GLN A 532 -0.11 -46.35 13.33
C GLN A 532 0.74 -45.71 14.43
N SER A 533 1.84 -45.08 14.05
CA SER A 533 2.73 -44.42 15.00
C SER A 533 1.95 -43.32 15.73
N LEU A 534 2.12 -43.21 17.05
CA LEU A 534 1.55 -42.15 17.90
C LEU A 534 1.70 -40.74 17.29
N GLU A 535 2.79 -40.53 16.54
CA GLU A 535 3.09 -39.31 15.80
C GLU A 535 2.08 -39.00 14.67
N GLU A 536 1.59 -40.01 13.95
CA GLU A 536 0.56 -39.83 12.90
C GLU A 536 -0.79 -39.46 13.52
N GLN A 537 -1.14 -40.04 14.67
CA GLN A 537 -2.38 -39.69 15.38
C GLN A 537 -2.31 -38.26 15.93
N SER A 538 -1.15 -37.84 16.44
CA SER A 538 -0.91 -36.47 16.87
C SER A 538 -1.06 -35.48 15.71
N LEU A 539 -0.37 -35.70 14.58
CA LEU A 539 -0.45 -34.82 13.41
C LEU A 539 -1.87 -34.74 12.84
N TYR A 540 -2.58 -35.88 12.76
CA TYR A 540 -3.96 -35.91 12.29
C TYR A 540 -4.89 -35.10 13.21
N SER A 541 -4.71 -35.20 14.53
CA SER A 541 -5.47 -34.40 15.50
C SER A 541 -5.24 -32.89 15.34
N THR A 542 -3.99 -32.48 15.09
CA THR A 542 -3.62 -31.07 14.83
C THR A 542 -4.29 -30.56 13.55
N ILE A 543 -4.26 -31.35 12.47
CA ILE A 543 -4.90 -30.99 11.19
C ILE A 543 -6.42 -30.86 11.36
N VAL A 544 -7.06 -31.78 12.08
CA VAL A 544 -8.52 -31.73 12.35
C VAL A 544 -8.89 -30.50 13.17
N ALA A 545 -8.13 -30.17 14.22
CA ALA A 545 -8.33 -28.98 15.03
C ALA A 545 -8.17 -27.68 14.21
N ALA A 546 -7.12 -27.61 13.38
CA ALA A 546 -6.86 -26.47 12.52
C ALA A 546 -7.91 -26.30 11.42
N ASN A 547 -8.43 -27.41 10.87
CA ASN A 547 -9.54 -27.39 9.90
C ASN A 547 -10.85 -26.93 10.57
N LYS A 548 -11.15 -27.40 11.79
CA LYS A 548 -12.31 -26.93 12.57
C LYS A 548 -12.23 -25.43 12.85
N SER A 549 -11.05 -24.93 13.22
CA SER A 549 -10.79 -23.50 13.39
C SER A 549 -11.01 -22.72 12.09
N SER A 550 -10.47 -23.21 10.97
CA SER A 550 -10.63 -22.58 9.65
C SER A 550 -12.09 -22.53 9.19
N LYS A 551 -12.86 -23.61 9.41
CA LYS A 551 -14.31 -23.62 9.13
C LYS A 551 -15.07 -22.58 9.94
N SER A 552 -14.72 -22.42 11.22
CA SER A 552 -15.30 -21.39 12.09
C SER A 552 -14.99 -19.98 11.56
N HIS A 553 -13.74 -19.71 11.17
CA HIS A 553 -13.35 -18.43 10.57
C HIS A 553 -14.09 -18.14 9.25
N CYS A 554 -14.27 -19.15 8.38
CA CYS A 554 -15.05 -19.00 7.15
C CYS A 554 -16.53 -18.70 7.43
N ALA A 555 -17.14 -19.39 8.40
CA ALA A 555 -18.51 -19.13 8.82
C ALA A 555 -18.66 -17.70 9.37
N PHE A 556 -17.70 -17.25 10.19
CA PHE A 556 -17.66 -15.89 10.72
C PHE A 556 -17.49 -14.84 9.60
N GLY A 557 -16.64 -15.11 8.60
CA GLY A 557 -16.48 -14.25 7.42
C GLY A 557 -17.77 -14.11 6.61
N ARG A 558 -18.53 -15.21 6.42
CA ARG A 558 -19.85 -15.17 5.77
C ARG A 558 -20.85 -14.35 6.56
N TYR A 559 -20.91 -14.53 7.88
CA TYR A 559 -21.78 -13.74 8.76
C TYR A 559 -21.46 -12.24 8.69
N ARG A 560 -20.17 -11.87 8.72
CA ARG A 560 -19.73 -10.48 8.58
C ARG A 560 -20.13 -9.87 7.23
N LEU A 561 -19.95 -10.60 6.13
CA LEU A 561 -20.38 -10.14 4.81
C LEU A 561 -21.89 -9.89 4.75
N GLU A 562 -22.69 -10.71 5.43
CA GLU A 562 -24.14 -10.54 5.48
C GLU A 562 -24.55 -9.29 6.27
N ILE A 563 -23.88 -8.99 7.39
CA ILE A 563 -24.07 -7.74 8.14
C ILE A 563 -23.73 -6.53 7.27
N LEU A 564 -22.60 -6.57 6.56
CA LEU A 564 -22.17 -5.49 5.67
C LEU A 564 -23.16 -5.28 4.51
N ARG A 565 -23.71 -6.35 3.93
CA ARG A 565 -24.77 -6.26 2.92
C ARG A 565 -26.03 -5.59 3.47
N LYS A 566 -26.48 -5.96 4.67
CA LYS A 566 -27.63 -5.32 5.34
C LYS A 566 -27.37 -3.83 5.65
N ARG A 567 -26.15 -3.47 6.07
CA ARG A 567 -25.76 -2.06 6.27
C ARG A 567 -25.77 -1.28 4.95
N LEU A 568 -25.21 -1.84 3.88
CA LEU A 568 -25.21 -1.21 2.55
C LEU A 568 -26.64 -1.01 2.02
N GLU A 569 -27.54 -1.97 2.25
CA GLU A 569 -28.93 -1.85 1.82
C GLU A 569 -29.69 -0.77 2.61
N ARG A 570 -29.44 -0.63 3.92
CA ARG A 570 -29.95 0.50 4.72
C ARG A 570 -29.48 1.85 4.16
N VAL A 571 -28.19 1.97 3.82
CA VAL A 571 -27.65 3.21 3.22
C VAL A 571 -28.33 3.53 1.88
N ARG A 572 -28.58 2.51 1.04
CA ARG A 572 -29.29 2.68 -0.24
C ARG A 572 -30.74 3.12 -0.03
N GLN A 573 -31.45 2.54 0.94
CA GLN A 573 -32.82 2.94 1.29
C GLN A 573 -32.88 4.38 1.78
N THR A 574 -31.97 4.78 2.68
CA THR A 574 -31.88 6.18 3.16
C THR A 574 -31.62 7.14 2.01
N ARG A 575 -30.72 6.78 1.08
CA ARG A 575 -30.43 7.60 -0.10
C ARG A 575 -31.65 7.76 -1.01
N ARG A 576 -32.40 6.68 -1.28
CA ARG A 576 -33.64 6.72 -2.07
C ARG A 576 -34.70 7.62 -1.40
N SER A 577 -34.92 7.47 -0.10
CA SER A 577 -35.85 8.31 0.66
C SER A 577 -35.49 9.80 0.59
N LEU A 578 -34.19 10.12 0.65
CA LEU A 578 -33.70 11.49 0.61
C LEU A 578 -33.79 12.10 -0.81
N GLU A 579 -33.59 11.29 -1.85
CA GLU A 579 -33.82 11.68 -3.25
C GLU A 579 -35.32 11.91 -3.53
N GLU A 580 -36.22 11.08 -3.00
CA GLU A 580 -37.67 11.27 -3.08
C GLU A 580 -38.13 12.53 -2.36
N GLU A 581 -37.61 12.81 -1.16
CA GLU A 581 -37.91 14.04 -0.43
C GLU A 581 -37.45 15.28 -1.20
N ARG A 582 -36.26 15.23 -1.82
CA ARG A 582 -35.78 16.31 -2.69
C ARG A 582 -36.70 16.52 -3.89
N ARG A 583 -37.17 15.44 -4.54
CA ARG A 583 -38.13 15.54 -5.65
C ARG A 583 -39.45 16.18 -5.21
N ARG A 584 -40.00 15.79 -4.04
CA ARG A 584 -41.21 16.40 -3.48
C ARG A 584 -41.02 17.90 -3.20
N ARG A 585 -39.90 18.30 -2.62
CA ARG A 585 -39.58 19.72 -2.37
C ARG A 585 -39.46 20.53 -3.67
N THR A 586 -38.92 19.94 -4.74
CA THR A 586 -38.85 20.58 -6.06
C THR A 586 -40.25 20.75 -6.66
N GLN A 587 -41.07 19.69 -6.65
CA GLN A 587 -42.46 19.75 -7.13
C GLN A 587 -43.30 20.77 -6.34
N GLU A 588 -43.14 20.84 -5.02
CA GLU A 588 -43.83 21.82 -4.18
C GLU A 588 -43.41 23.27 -4.51
N LYS A 589 -42.12 23.50 -4.79
CA LYS A 589 -41.62 24.81 -5.25
C LYS A 589 -42.19 25.17 -6.62
N GLU A 590 -42.22 24.25 -7.56
CA GLU A 590 -42.81 24.46 -8.89
C GLU A 590 -44.30 24.76 -8.81
N PHE A 591 -45.05 24.02 -7.98
CA PHE A 591 -46.46 24.25 -7.72
C PHE A 591 -46.71 25.64 -7.09
N LYS A 592 -45.91 26.02 -6.08
CA LYS A 592 -45.98 27.36 -5.47
C LYS A 592 -45.63 28.48 -6.46
N MET A 593 -44.70 28.25 -7.39
CA MET A 593 -44.39 29.22 -8.46
C MET A 593 -45.51 29.32 -9.49
N ALA A 594 -46.14 28.20 -9.86
CA ALA A 594 -47.28 28.18 -10.78
C ALA A 594 -48.48 28.95 -10.22
N LEU A 595 -48.78 28.80 -8.92
CA LEU A 595 -49.85 29.55 -8.23
C LEU A 595 -49.61 31.07 -8.19
N ARG A 596 -48.35 31.53 -8.21
CA ARG A 596 -48.02 32.97 -8.17
C ARG A 596 -48.06 33.65 -9.55
N ARG A 597 -47.96 32.89 -10.65
CA ARG A 597 -47.95 33.46 -12.01
C ARG A 597 -49.20 34.28 -12.38
N PRO A 598 -50.44 33.84 -12.05
CA PRO A 598 -51.64 34.61 -12.39
C PRO A 598 -51.74 35.94 -11.63
N GLN A 599 -51.24 36.00 -10.38
CA GLN A 599 -51.28 37.22 -9.57
C GLN A 599 -50.34 38.31 -10.13
N LEU A 600 -49.22 37.91 -10.73
CA LEU A 600 -48.30 38.84 -11.36
C LEU A 600 -48.84 39.39 -12.70
N GLN A 601 -49.60 38.58 -13.46
CA GLN A 601 -50.22 39.05 -14.70
C GLN A 601 -51.35 40.07 -14.47
N ASN A 602 -52.09 39.95 -13.36
CA ASN A 602 -53.13 40.93 -13.03
C ASN A 602 -52.57 42.26 -12.50
N GLN A 603 -51.35 42.30 -11.97
CA GLN A 603 -50.69 43.54 -11.52
C GLN A 603 -50.02 44.34 -12.64
N SER A 604 -49.80 43.74 -13.81
CA SER A 604 -49.23 44.44 -14.97
C SER A 604 -50.28 45.05 -15.91
N SER A 605 -51.57 44.94 -15.57
CA SER A 605 -52.71 45.41 -16.39
C SER A 605 -53.44 46.61 -15.78
N SER A 606 -52.92 47.17 -14.70
CA SER A 606 -53.33 48.40 -14.02
C SER A 606 -52.19 49.40 -14.10
#